data_AF-A0A1X7DZX1-F1
#
_entry.id   AF-A0A1X7DZX1-F1
#
_cell.length_a   1.000
_cell.length_b   1.000
_cell.length_c   1.000
_cell.angle_alpha   90.00
_cell.angle_beta   90.00
_cell.angle_gamma   90.00
#
_symmetry.space_group_name_H-M   'P 1'
#
loop_
_entity.id
_entity.type
_entity.pdbx_description
1 polymer ?
#
loop_
_entity_poly.entity_id
_entity_poly.type
_entity_poly.pdbx_seq_one_letter_code
_entity_poly.pdbx_strand_id
1 'polypeptide(L)'
;MSNERGRDCGRWLRFWFEPWAWADEAWRIRYGVPAPVAGRETSREMGREAGHEAGREMGRERARLHFSGWIDVFALEKEWSLPADARWLALLEMSPQRLRDASSLLGWLALLHTPGGGHRAHAAARDPVARRALRYRTVNCMRVVGDARATDGWPGQAHGLRILRMMAEQDWPDVASRLAMMLEPGTEAGESALRVETLVVPRCLALVLAAARWLGARQEGRAS
;
A
#
# COMPACT_ATOMS: atom_id res chain seq x y z
N MET A 1 -3.68 38.16 -9.54
CA MET A 1 -3.21 36.87 -10.09
C MET A 1 -2.17 36.31 -9.12
N SER A 2 -2.64 35.68 -8.05
CA SER A 2 -1.77 35.23 -6.94
C SER A 2 -1.47 33.75 -7.07
N ASN A 3 -0.20 33.41 -6.90
CA ASN A 3 0.42 32.10 -6.97
C ASN A 3 -0.32 30.98 -6.19
N GLU A 4 -1.04 30.11 -6.91
CA GLU A 4 -1.48 28.79 -6.40
C GLU A 4 -0.60 27.62 -6.89
N ARG A 5 0.57 27.91 -7.51
CA ARG A 5 1.48 26.88 -8.05
C ARG A 5 2.48 26.28 -7.05
N GLY A 6 2.25 26.44 -5.75
CA GLY A 6 3.27 26.16 -4.72
C GLY A 6 2.99 25.02 -3.73
N ARG A 7 1.94 24.22 -3.87
CA ARG A 7 1.51 23.32 -2.77
C ARG A 7 1.06 21.89 -3.11
N ASP A 8 1.41 21.37 -4.28
CA ASP A 8 1.32 19.92 -4.55
C ASP A 8 2.72 19.35 -4.73
N CYS A 9 3.49 19.30 -3.63
CA CYS A 9 4.51 18.25 -3.55
C CYS A 9 3.74 16.92 -3.62
N GLY A 10 3.86 16.22 -4.75
CA GLY A 10 3.08 15.01 -5.05
C GLY A 10 3.09 14.01 -3.90
N ARG A 11 2.00 13.26 -3.70
CA ARG A 11 1.89 12.26 -2.61
C ARG A 11 3.01 11.22 -2.66
N TRP A 12 3.63 11.00 -3.82
CA TRP A 12 4.83 10.16 -3.92
C TRP A 12 6.01 10.69 -3.08
N LEU A 13 6.15 12.01 -2.89
CA LEU A 13 7.18 12.58 -1.99
C LEU A 13 6.90 12.22 -0.53
N ARG A 14 5.61 12.16 -0.14
CA ARG A 14 5.23 11.70 1.21
C ARG A 14 5.51 10.21 1.40
N PHE A 15 5.35 9.39 0.36
CA PHE A 15 5.84 8.02 0.40
C PHE A 15 7.33 7.95 0.72
N TRP A 16 8.13 8.85 0.13
CA TRP A 16 9.57 8.86 0.31
C TRP A 16 10.01 9.30 1.72
N PHE A 17 9.43 10.40 2.20
CA PHE A 17 9.88 11.10 3.41
C PHE A 17 9.02 10.85 4.66
N GLU A 18 7.84 10.24 4.51
CA GLU A 18 6.93 9.91 5.62
C GLU A 18 6.64 8.39 5.68
N PRO A 19 7.65 7.50 5.78
CA PRO A 19 7.45 6.05 5.74
C PRO A 19 6.49 5.54 6.85
N TRP A 20 6.45 6.21 8.00
CA TRP A 20 5.52 5.91 9.10
C TRP A 20 4.04 6.05 8.71
N ALA A 21 3.72 6.92 7.74
CA ALA A 21 2.35 7.10 7.27
C ALA A 21 1.87 5.91 6.42
N TRP A 22 2.81 5.13 5.87
CA TRP A 22 2.56 3.97 5.04
C TRP A 22 2.70 2.66 5.81
N ALA A 23 3.50 2.69 6.86
CA ALA A 23 3.76 1.55 7.71
C ALA A 23 2.48 0.94 8.28
N ASP A 24 2.53 -0.38 8.46
CA ASP A 24 1.53 -1.13 9.18
C ASP A 24 1.36 -0.61 10.61
N GLU A 25 0.18 -0.83 11.19
CA GLU A 25 -0.12 -0.36 12.54
C GLU A 25 0.82 -0.96 13.58
N ALA A 26 1.19 -2.23 13.44
CA ALA A 26 2.11 -2.89 14.36
C ALA A 26 3.50 -2.24 14.38
N TRP A 27 4.00 -1.77 13.22
CA TRP A 27 5.23 -0.95 13.17
C TRP A 27 5.04 0.37 13.91
N ARG A 28 3.93 1.06 13.66
CA ARG A 28 3.66 2.36 14.31
C ARG A 28 3.58 2.25 15.83
N ILE A 29 2.86 1.25 16.34
CA ILE A 29 2.75 0.99 17.79
C ILE A 29 4.13 0.70 18.38
N ARG A 30 4.90 -0.20 17.76
CA ARG A 30 6.22 -0.61 18.26
C ARG A 30 7.22 0.55 18.36
N TYR A 31 7.11 1.53 17.48
CA TYR A 31 8.03 2.68 17.41
C TYR A 31 7.38 4.01 17.78
N GLY A 32 6.24 3.97 18.49
CA GLY A 32 5.63 5.14 19.14
C GLY A 32 5.03 6.19 18.20
N VAL A 33 4.61 5.80 16.98
CA VAL A 33 3.88 6.68 16.07
C VAL A 33 2.38 6.59 16.40
N PRO A 34 1.72 7.68 16.82
CA PRO A 34 0.28 7.67 17.04
C PRO A 34 -0.45 7.39 15.71
N ALA A 35 -1.50 6.56 15.78
CA ALA A 35 -2.33 6.27 14.61
C ALA A 35 -2.84 7.57 13.97
N PRO A 36 -2.93 7.65 12.62
CA PRO A 36 -3.53 8.81 11.98
C PRO A 36 -4.97 8.95 12.47
N VAL A 37 -5.23 10.00 13.24
CA VAL A 37 -6.57 10.27 13.81
C VAL A 37 -7.52 10.50 12.64
N ALA A 38 -8.34 9.50 12.33
CA ALA A 38 -9.44 9.63 11.41
C ALA A 38 -10.57 10.39 12.12
N GLY A 39 -10.88 11.60 11.63
CA GLY A 39 -12.02 12.39 12.10
C GLY A 39 -11.68 13.38 13.23
N ARG A 40 -11.43 14.64 12.87
CA ARG A 40 -11.55 15.76 13.80
C ARG A 40 -13.03 16.08 14.00
N GLU A 41 -13.66 15.52 15.02
CA GLU A 41 -14.92 16.03 15.57
C GLU A 41 -15.01 15.77 17.09
N THR A 42 -13.99 16.15 17.86
CA THR A 42 -14.14 16.34 19.32
C THR A 42 -13.05 17.26 19.83
N SER A 43 -13.25 18.56 19.71
CA SER A 43 -12.68 19.60 20.59
C SER A 43 -13.24 20.96 20.18
N ARG A 44 -14.54 21.15 20.38
CA ARG A 44 -15.06 22.48 20.71
C ARG A 44 -15.12 22.53 22.22
N GLU A 45 -14.12 23.15 22.83
CA GLU A 45 -14.36 24.30 23.71
C GLU A 45 -13.06 24.86 24.29
N MET A 46 -12.94 26.18 24.17
CA MET A 46 -12.17 27.12 25.00
C MET A 46 -10.64 27.19 24.83
N GLY A 47 -10.23 28.18 24.01
CA GLY A 47 -9.29 29.21 24.48
C GLY A 47 -7.96 29.33 23.76
N ARG A 48 -7.76 30.50 23.12
CA ARG A 48 -6.49 31.14 22.65
C ARG A 48 -6.03 30.82 21.22
N GLU A 49 -6.55 31.60 20.28
CA GLU A 49 -6.26 31.51 18.84
C GLU A 49 -4.86 31.98 18.38
N ALA A 50 -3.95 32.45 19.25
CA ALA A 50 -2.59 32.84 18.84
C ALA A 50 -1.48 31.82 19.16
N GLY A 51 -1.72 30.88 20.09
CA GLY A 51 -0.74 29.86 20.49
C GLY A 51 -0.89 28.52 19.76
N HIS A 52 -2.01 28.32 19.07
CA HIS A 52 -2.33 27.04 18.43
C HIS A 52 -1.61 26.81 17.10
N GLU A 53 -1.29 27.85 16.34
CA GLU A 53 -0.57 27.66 15.07
C GLU A 53 0.91 27.38 15.30
N ALA A 54 1.58 28.17 16.14
CA ALA A 54 2.96 27.92 16.56
C ALA A 54 3.10 26.59 17.32
N GLY A 55 2.13 26.23 18.18
CA GLY A 55 2.11 24.93 18.87
C GLY A 55 1.85 23.75 17.93
N ARG A 56 0.99 23.91 16.91
CA ARG A 56 0.79 22.89 15.85
C ARG A 56 1.99 22.80 14.92
N GLU A 57 2.70 23.88 14.66
CA GLU A 57 3.89 23.92 13.82
C GLU A 57 5.09 23.31 14.54
N MET A 58 5.36 23.71 15.78
CA MET A 58 6.39 23.09 16.63
C MET A 58 6.10 21.62 16.93
N GLY A 59 4.82 21.25 17.10
CA GLY A 59 4.39 19.84 17.20
C GLY A 59 4.63 19.05 15.91
N ARG A 60 4.43 19.67 14.73
CA ARG A 60 4.72 19.07 13.42
C ARG A 60 6.23 18.96 13.15
N GLU A 61 7.03 19.93 13.57
CA GLU A 61 8.49 19.88 13.46
C GLU A 61 9.10 18.84 14.40
N ARG A 62 8.64 18.78 15.65
CA ARG A 62 9.08 17.76 16.62
C ARG A 62 8.67 16.35 16.19
N ALA A 63 7.47 16.21 15.62
CA ALA A 63 7.05 15.00 14.94
C ALA A 63 7.96 14.68 13.75
N ARG A 64 8.25 15.63 12.86
CA ARG A 64 9.15 15.43 11.71
C ARG A 64 10.56 15.00 12.13
N LEU A 65 11.13 15.58 13.18
CA LEU A 65 12.44 15.20 13.72
C LEU A 65 12.41 13.83 14.41
N HIS A 66 11.33 13.51 15.12
CA HIS A 66 11.14 12.19 15.75
C HIS A 66 10.92 11.09 14.69
N PHE A 67 10.28 11.43 13.57
CA PHE A 67 9.91 10.48 12.53
C PHE A 67 10.88 10.43 11.35
N SER A 68 11.74 11.44 11.14
CA SER A 68 12.90 11.33 10.24
C SER A 68 13.86 10.23 10.68
N GLY A 69 13.92 9.96 11.99
CA GLY A 69 14.66 8.84 12.56
C GLY A 69 14.21 7.47 12.03
N TRP A 70 13.00 7.33 11.48
CA TRP A 70 12.58 6.06 10.87
C TRP A 70 13.43 5.70 9.65
N ILE A 71 13.83 6.68 8.85
CA ILE A 71 14.70 6.43 7.68
C ILE A 71 16.03 5.83 8.16
N ASP A 72 16.62 6.38 9.21
CA ASP A 72 17.88 5.87 9.76
C ASP A 72 17.70 4.53 10.49
N VAL A 73 16.65 4.37 11.30
CA VAL A 73 16.36 3.15 12.08
C VAL A 73 16.14 1.93 11.19
N PHE A 74 15.46 2.12 10.06
CA PHE A 74 15.18 1.04 9.10
C PHE A 74 16.18 1.00 7.95
N ALA A 75 17.25 1.81 8.00
CA ALA A 75 18.23 1.95 6.94
C ALA A 75 17.58 2.12 5.54
N LEU A 76 16.54 2.96 5.47
CA LEU A 76 15.84 3.24 4.22
C LEU A 76 16.71 4.14 3.35
N GLU A 77 16.73 3.85 2.05
CA GLU A 77 17.43 4.68 1.09
C GLU A 77 16.94 6.12 1.14
N LYS A 78 17.89 7.06 1.22
CA LYS A 78 17.62 8.51 1.27
C LYS A 78 17.52 9.10 -0.13
N GLU A 79 18.33 8.56 -1.04
CA GLU A 79 18.35 8.89 -2.45
C GLU A 79 17.51 7.88 -3.22
N TRP A 80 16.95 8.31 -4.36
CA TRP A 80 16.16 7.44 -5.21
C TRP A 80 16.52 7.64 -6.66
N SER A 81 16.41 6.54 -7.40
CA SER A 81 16.47 6.53 -8.85
C SER A 81 15.06 6.57 -9.45
N LEU A 82 14.91 7.17 -10.64
CA LEU A 82 13.64 7.08 -11.37
C LEU A 82 13.36 5.61 -11.74
N PRO A 83 12.12 5.11 -11.57
CA PRO A 83 11.78 3.75 -11.99
C PRO A 83 11.88 3.60 -13.51
N ALA A 84 12.21 2.40 -13.97
CA ALA A 84 12.13 2.09 -15.40
C ALA A 84 10.70 2.23 -15.93
N ASP A 85 9.70 1.89 -15.12
CA ASP A 85 8.28 2.08 -15.42
C ASP A 85 7.65 3.25 -14.64
N ALA A 86 7.33 4.34 -15.34
CA ALA A 86 6.74 5.54 -14.75
C ALA A 86 5.39 5.29 -14.03
N ARG A 87 4.72 4.14 -14.28
CA ARG A 87 3.48 3.76 -13.59
C ARG A 87 3.66 3.53 -12.09
N TRP A 88 4.89 3.26 -11.63
CA TRP A 88 5.18 3.23 -10.20
C TRP A 88 4.85 4.54 -9.51
N LEU A 89 5.19 5.69 -10.12
CA LEU A 89 4.88 6.99 -9.54
C LEU A 89 3.37 7.17 -9.37
N ALA A 90 2.57 6.71 -10.33
CA ALA A 90 1.11 6.74 -10.24
C ALA A 90 0.55 5.85 -9.11
N LEU A 91 1.22 4.73 -8.78
CA LEU A 91 0.89 3.92 -7.61
C LEU A 91 1.22 4.62 -6.30
N LEU A 92 2.40 5.24 -6.21
CA LEU A 92 2.87 5.93 -5.01
C LEU A 92 2.14 7.26 -4.76
N GLU A 93 1.46 7.81 -5.77
CA GLU A 93 0.52 8.92 -5.61
C GLU A 93 -0.79 8.53 -4.88
N MET A 94 -1.06 7.23 -4.70
CA MET A 94 -2.27 6.79 -4.01
C MET A 94 -2.17 7.04 -2.49
N SER A 95 -3.31 6.98 -1.79
CA SER A 95 -3.26 6.87 -0.33
C SER A 95 -2.76 5.48 0.07
N PRO A 96 -2.14 5.31 1.26
CA PRO A 96 -1.71 4.00 1.75
C PRO A 96 -2.83 2.97 1.72
N GLN A 97 -4.03 3.34 2.18
CA GLN A 97 -5.19 2.45 2.15
C GLN A 97 -5.58 2.03 0.74
N ARG A 98 -5.63 2.97 -0.21
CA ARG A 98 -5.98 2.67 -1.60
C ARG A 98 -4.95 1.76 -2.26
N LEU A 99 -3.67 1.93 -1.94
CA LEU A 99 -2.62 1.02 -2.41
C LEU A 99 -2.80 -0.38 -1.83
N ARG A 100 -3.09 -0.52 -0.52
CA ARG A 100 -3.39 -1.82 0.12
C ARG A 100 -4.59 -2.50 -0.54
N ASP A 101 -5.68 -1.76 -0.71
CA ASP A 101 -6.91 -2.27 -1.33
C ASP A 101 -6.67 -2.69 -2.78
N ALA A 102 -5.97 -1.87 -3.58
CA ALA A 102 -5.65 -2.21 -4.96
C ALA A 102 -4.69 -3.40 -5.06
N SER A 103 -3.72 -3.50 -4.16
CA SER A 103 -2.77 -4.61 -4.10
C SER A 103 -3.45 -5.93 -3.79
N SER A 104 -4.57 -5.93 -3.06
CA SER A 104 -5.34 -7.16 -2.79
C SER A 104 -5.78 -7.89 -4.06
N LEU A 105 -5.93 -7.18 -5.20
CA LEU A 105 -6.15 -7.78 -6.51
C LEU A 105 -5.03 -8.78 -6.86
N LEU A 106 -3.77 -8.42 -6.61
CA LEU A 106 -2.62 -9.29 -6.88
C LEU A 106 -2.65 -10.53 -6.00
N GLY A 107 -3.02 -10.38 -4.72
CA GLY A 107 -3.14 -11.53 -3.81
C GLY A 107 -4.26 -12.50 -4.24
N TRP A 108 -5.39 -11.97 -4.69
CA TRP A 108 -6.46 -12.79 -5.27
C TRP A 108 -6.08 -13.45 -6.60
N LEU A 109 -5.34 -12.74 -7.46
CA LEU A 109 -4.82 -13.32 -8.71
C LEU A 109 -3.81 -14.44 -8.43
N ALA A 110 -2.92 -14.25 -7.45
CA ALA A 110 -1.97 -15.30 -7.07
C ALA A 110 -2.68 -16.57 -6.60
N LEU A 111 -3.74 -16.42 -5.79
CA LEU A 111 -4.60 -17.55 -5.41
C LEU A 111 -5.26 -18.20 -6.63
N LEU A 112 -5.82 -17.42 -7.55
CA LEU A 112 -6.47 -17.94 -8.76
C LEU A 112 -5.52 -18.72 -9.68
N HIS A 113 -4.23 -18.38 -9.65
CA HIS A 113 -3.20 -19.04 -10.44
C HIS A 113 -2.60 -20.30 -9.80
N THR A 114 -3.02 -20.68 -8.58
CA THR A 114 -2.55 -21.93 -7.95
C THR A 114 -3.43 -23.12 -8.30
N PRO A 115 -2.88 -24.34 -8.33
CA PRO A 115 -3.68 -25.56 -8.44
C PRO A 115 -4.82 -25.57 -7.41
N GLY A 116 -6.07 -25.76 -7.86
CA GLY A 116 -7.25 -25.77 -6.99
C GLY A 116 -7.72 -24.40 -6.47
N GLY A 117 -7.02 -23.30 -6.77
CA GLY A 117 -7.36 -21.96 -6.30
C GLY A 117 -8.64 -21.39 -6.91
N GLY A 118 -9.00 -21.82 -8.12
CA GLY A 118 -10.23 -21.40 -8.80
C GLY A 118 -11.51 -21.69 -8.02
N HIS A 119 -11.64 -22.90 -7.46
CA HIS A 119 -12.81 -23.26 -6.64
C HIS A 119 -12.87 -22.45 -5.33
N ARG A 120 -11.71 -22.14 -4.74
CA ARG A 120 -11.60 -21.39 -3.48
C ARG A 120 -11.93 -19.90 -3.66
N ALA A 121 -11.50 -19.30 -4.77
CA ALA A 121 -11.83 -17.92 -5.09
C ALA A 121 -13.33 -17.71 -5.39
N HIS A 122 -14.03 -18.74 -5.89
CA HIS A 122 -15.49 -18.68 -6.07
C HIS A 122 -16.24 -18.64 -4.73
N ALA A 123 -15.74 -19.33 -3.70
CA ALA A 123 -16.29 -19.21 -2.35
C ALA A 123 -16.12 -17.79 -1.78
N ALA A 124 -15.04 -17.11 -2.18
CA ALA A 124 -14.78 -15.72 -1.85
C ALA A 124 -15.52 -14.70 -2.73
N ALA A 125 -16.48 -15.11 -3.58
CA ALA A 125 -17.19 -14.21 -4.50
C ALA A 125 -18.01 -13.10 -3.81
N ARG A 126 -18.14 -13.13 -2.48
CA ARG A 126 -18.70 -12.01 -1.70
C ARG A 126 -17.74 -10.80 -1.69
N ASP A 127 -16.44 -11.02 -1.78
CA ASP A 127 -15.44 -9.95 -1.90
C ASP A 127 -15.51 -9.31 -3.31
N PRO A 128 -15.81 -8.00 -3.43
CA PRO A 128 -15.79 -7.30 -4.71
C PRO A 128 -14.45 -7.40 -5.46
N VAL A 129 -13.32 -7.37 -4.76
CA VAL A 129 -11.99 -7.45 -5.36
C VAL A 129 -11.72 -8.87 -5.87
N ALA A 130 -12.12 -9.91 -5.14
CA ALA A 130 -12.04 -11.29 -5.62
C ALA A 130 -12.82 -11.48 -6.94
N ARG A 131 -14.04 -10.93 -7.02
CA ARG A 131 -14.82 -10.91 -8.27
C ARG A 131 -14.12 -10.16 -9.40
N ARG A 132 -13.42 -9.07 -9.07
CA ARG A 132 -12.63 -8.34 -10.07
C ARG A 132 -11.42 -9.15 -10.53
N ALA A 133 -10.72 -9.84 -9.62
CA ALA A 133 -9.61 -10.74 -9.94
C ALA A 133 -10.04 -11.87 -10.89
N LEU A 134 -11.23 -12.45 -10.69
CA LEU A 134 -11.79 -13.44 -11.60
C LEU A 134 -11.90 -12.93 -13.05
N ARG A 135 -12.17 -11.63 -13.27
CA ARG A 135 -12.21 -11.04 -14.63
C ARG A 135 -10.82 -10.93 -15.25
N TYR A 136 -9.77 -10.84 -14.45
CA TYR A 136 -8.38 -10.72 -14.88
C TYR A 136 -7.60 -12.03 -14.84
N ARG A 137 -8.24 -13.16 -14.46
CA ARG A 137 -7.58 -14.47 -14.29
C ARG A 137 -6.85 -15.00 -15.52
N THR A 138 -7.20 -14.53 -16.71
CA THR A 138 -6.56 -14.93 -17.97
C THR A 138 -5.37 -14.05 -18.34
N VAL A 139 -5.13 -12.97 -17.58
CA VAL A 139 -3.98 -12.09 -17.79
C VAL A 139 -2.75 -12.78 -17.18
N ASN A 140 -1.93 -13.36 -18.04
CA ASN A 140 -0.66 -14.01 -17.69
C ASN A 140 0.37 -12.95 -17.23
N CYS A 141 0.24 -12.50 -15.98
CA CYS A 141 1.11 -11.52 -15.34
C CYS A 141 2.03 -12.13 -14.28
N MET A 142 1.70 -13.31 -13.78
CA MET A 142 2.51 -14.04 -12.81
C MET A 142 2.29 -15.55 -12.95
N ARG A 143 3.26 -16.32 -12.48
CA ARG A 143 3.14 -17.77 -12.28
C ARG A 143 3.40 -18.07 -10.82
N VAL A 144 2.49 -18.80 -10.20
CA VAL A 144 2.52 -19.12 -8.78
C VAL A 144 2.51 -20.63 -8.61
N VAL A 145 3.34 -21.13 -7.70
CA VAL A 145 3.33 -22.52 -7.26
C VAL A 145 3.01 -22.59 -5.77
N GLY A 146 2.55 -23.78 -5.35
CA GLY A 146 2.26 -24.09 -3.96
C GLY A 146 0.78 -24.38 -3.71
N ASP A 147 0.48 -24.83 -2.50
CA ASP A 147 -0.87 -25.18 -2.06
C ASP A 147 -1.37 -24.08 -1.11
N ALA A 148 -2.11 -23.11 -1.64
CA ALA A 148 -2.80 -22.15 -0.80
C ALA A 148 -3.97 -22.82 -0.08
N ARG A 149 -3.70 -23.64 0.93
CA ARG A 149 -4.74 -24.13 1.84
C ARG A 149 -5.44 -22.92 2.41
N ALA A 150 -6.65 -22.66 1.91
CA ALA A 150 -7.47 -21.59 2.42
C ALA A 150 -7.88 -22.01 3.83
N THR A 151 -7.22 -21.42 4.82
CA THR A 151 -7.88 -21.19 6.10
C THR A 151 -9.06 -20.26 5.84
N ASP A 152 -10.10 -20.34 6.67
CA ASP A 152 -11.20 -19.37 6.59
C ASP A 152 -10.62 -17.94 6.69
N GLY A 153 -10.78 -17.15 5.62
CA GLY A 153 -10.21 -15.80 5.49
C GLY A 153 -8.87 -15.74 4.75
N TRP A 154 -8.91 -15.74 3.41
CA TRP A 154 -7.71 -15.48 2.58
C TRP A 154 -7.21 -14.03 2.79
N PRO A 155 -5.96 -13.82 3.23
CA PRO A 155 -5.43 -12.48 3.49
C PRO A 155 -4.93 -11.83 2.18
N GLY A 156 -5.87 -11.56 1.26
CA GLY A 156 -5.57 -11.07 -0.09
C GLY A 156 -4.73 -9.79 -0.11
N GLN A 157 -4.93 -8.88 0.83
CA GLN A 157 -4.13 -7.65 0.98
C GLN A 157 -2.67 -7.96 1.31
N ALA A 158 -2.39 -8.82 2.31
CA ALA A 158 -1.03 -9.15 2.72
C ALA A 158 -0.26 -9.86 1.59
N HIS A 159 -0.88 -10.86 0.95
CA HIS A 159 -0.27 -11.51 -0.22
C HIS A 159 -0.07 -10.53 -1.39
N GLY A 160 -1.03 -9.64 -1.61
CA GLY A 160 -0.94 -8.61 -2.63
C GLY A 160 0.23 -7.65 -2.44
N LEU A 161 0.43 -7.17 -1.21
CA LEU A 161 1.55 -6.31 -0.84
C LEU A 161 2.90 -7.04 -0.96
N ARG A 162 2.98 -8.33 -0.62
CA ARG A 162 4.19 -9.14 -0.85
C ARG A 162 4.52 -9.22 -2.34
N ILE A 163 3.52 -9.42 -3.19
CA ILE A 163 3.72 -9.44 -4.65
C ILE A 163 4.16 -8.07 -5.15
N LEU A 164 3.54 -7.00 -4.66
CA LEU A 164 3.95 -5.63 -5.01
C LEU A 164 5.39 -5.33 -4.57
N ARG A 165 5.82 -5.83 -3.41
CA ARG A 165 7.20 -5.74 -2.96
C ARG A 165 8.14 -6.52 -3.89
N MET A 166 7.81 -7.76 -4.26
CA MET A 166 8.61 -8.54 -5.22
C MET A 166 8.72 -7.85 -6.59
N MET A 167 7.66 -7.14 -7.03
CA MET A 167 7.72 -6.30 -8.23
C MET A 167 8.72 -5.16 -8.07
N ALA A 168 8.73 -4.48 -6.92
CA ALA A 168 9.66 -3.41 -6.64
C ALA A 168 11.10 -3.93 -6.54
N GLU A 169 11.34 -5.09 -5.93
CA GLU A 169 12.69 -5.70 -5.88
C GLU A 169 13.27 -5.96 -7.27
N GLN A 170 12.43 -6.22 -8.27
CA GLN A 170 12.88 -6.46 -9.66
C GLN A 170 13.08 -5.17 -10.47
N ASP A 171 12.27 -4.13 -10.23
CA ASP A 171 12.16 -2.97 -11.13
C ASP A 171 12.52 -1.63 -10.47
N TRP A 172 12.32 -1.52 -9.15
CA TRP A 172 12.65 -0.32 -8.37
C TRP A 172 13.01 -0.65 -6.89
N PRO A 173 14.21 -1.18 -6.63
CA PRO A 173 14.60 -1.71 -5.32
C PRO A 173 14.47 -0.69 -4.17
N ASP A 174 14.72 0.59 -4.43
CA ASP A 174 14.67 1.68 -3.42
C ASP A 174 13.28 1.81 -2.74
N VAL A 175 12.23 1.33 -3.42
CA VAL A 175 10.84 1.34 -2.94
C VAL A 175 10.48 0.05 -2.19
N ALA A 176 11.18 -1.06 -2.44
CA ALA A 176 10.84 -2.37 -1.88
C ALA A 176 10.87 -2.38 -0.34
N SER A 177 11.92 -1.80 0.27
CA SER A 177 12.05 -1.71 1.73
C SER A 177 10.93 -0.91 2.38
N ARG A 178 10.45 0.15 1.71
CA ARG A 178 9.30 0.96 2.18
C ARG A 178 7.98 0.20 2.04
N LEU A 179 7.81 -0.57 0.97
CA LEU A 179 6.65 -1.45 0.81
C LEU A 179 6.64 -2.58 1.84
N ALA A 180 7.80 -3.09 2.25
CA ALA A 180 7.90 -4.09 3.32
C ALA A 180 7.31 -3.58 4.64
N MET A 181 7.48 -2.29 4.95
CA MET A 181 6.90 -1.67 6.14
C MET A 181 5.38 -1.62 6.10
N MET A 182 4.76 -1.74 4.92
CA MET A 182 3.30 -1.84 4.81
C MET A 182 2.77 -3.20 5.28
N LEU A 183 3.63 -4.21 5.43
CA LEU A 183 3.26 -5.51 5.99
C LEU A 183 3.48 -5.51 7.51
N GLU A 184 2.66 -6.27 8.23
CA GLU A 184 2.84 -6.49 9.67
C GLU A 184 4.24 -7.11 9.94
N PRO A 185 4.99 -6.62 10.94
CA PRO A 185 6.30 -7.15 11.30
C PRO A 185 6.27 -8.66 11.55
N GLY A 186 7.26 -9.39 11.05
CA GLY A 186 7.39 -10.83 11.29
C GLY A 186 6.50 -11.72 10.42
N THR A 187 5.59 -11.14 9.62
CA THR A 187 4.78 -11.93 8.68
C THR A 187 5.60 -12.57 7.55
N GLU A 188 6.88 -12.20 7.37
CA GLU A 188 7.77 -12.78 6.37
C GLU A 188 8.27 -14.18 6.73
N ALA A 189 8.26 -14.54 8.03
CA ALA A 189 8.84 -15.79 8.52
C ALA A 189 7.89 -16.99 8.46
N GLY A 190 6.60 -16.77 8.20
CA GLY A 190 5.66 -17.86 7.92
C GLY A 190 5.77 -18.24 6.46
N GLU A 191 6.29 -19.44 6.16
CA GLU A 191 6.28 -20.07 4.84
C GLU A 191 4.95 -19.79 4.15
N SER A 192 4.95 -18.78 3.29
CA SER A 192 3.79 -18.47 2.48
C SER A 192 3.63 -19.68 1.58
N ALA A 193 2.56 -20.45 1.77
CA ALA A 193 2.28 -21.63 0.97
C ALA A 193 2.16 -21.32 -0.54
N LEU A 194 2.18 -20.03 -0.90
CA LEU A 194 2.36 -19.51 -2.26
C LEU A 194 3.77 -18.96 -2.50
N ARG A 195 4.42 -19.49 -3.53
CA ARG A 195 5.67 -18.98 -4.11
C ARG A 195 5.42 -18.46 -5.52
N VAL A 196 5.75 -17.20 -5.77
CA VAL A 196 5.72 -16.61 -7.13
C VAL A 196 7.01 -17.00 -7.83
N GLU A 197 6.92 -17.74 -8.93
CA GLU A 197 8.10 -18.18 -9.69
C GLU A 197 8.43 -17.24 -10.84
N THR A 198 7.42 -16.65 -11.47
CA THR A 198 7.62 -15.63 -12.49
C THR A 198 6.66 -14.48 -12.28
N LEU A 199 7.11 -13.29 -12.62
CA LEU A 199 6.34 -12.08 -12.50
C LEU A 199 6.68 -11.14 -13.67
N VAL A 200 5.66 -10.56 -14.28
CA VAL A 200 5.78 -9.60 -15.39
C VAL A 200 5.37 -8.23 -14.86
N VAL A 201 6.33 -7.50 -14.28
CA VAL A 201 6.10 -6.21 -13.59
C VAL A 201 5.19 -5.26 -14.38
N PRO A 202 5.44 -4.99 -15.68
CA PRO A 202 4.59 -4.08 -16.46
C PRO A 202 3.10 -4.46 -16.53
N ARG A 203 2.80 -5.77 -16.51
CA ARG A 203 1.40 -6.26 -16.55
C ARG A 203 0.76 -6.18 -15.17
N CYS A 204 1.49 -6.58 -14.12
CA CYS A 204 1.00 -6.45 -12.74
C CYS A 204 0.72 -4.99 -12.38
N LEU A 205 1.61 -4.06 -12.73
CA LEU A 205 1.39 -2.62 -12.53
C LEU A 205 0.11 -2.12 -13.20
N ALA A 206 -0.13 -2.52 -14.46
CA ALA A 206 -1.36 -2.16 -15.18
C ALA A 206 -2.62 -2.65 -14.45
N LEU A 207 -2.58 -3.87 -13.91
CA LEU A 207 -3.69 -4.48 -13.18
C LEU A 207 -3.96 -3.76 -11.86
N VAL A 208 -2.93 -3.44 -11.07
CA VAL A 208 -3.10 -2.69 -9.82
C VAL A 208 -3.67 -1.30 -10.09
N LEU A 209 -3.16 -0.58 -11.08
CA LEU A 209 -3.70 0.73 -11.46
C LEU A 209 -5.15 0.64 -11.96
N ALA A 210 -5.50 -0.42 -12.70
CA ALA A 210 -6.88 -0.68 -13.11
C ALA A 210 -7.79 -0.96 -11.90
N ALA A 211 -7.33 -1.75 -10.94
CA ALA A 211 -8.04 -1.99 -9.67
C ALA A 211 -8.23 -0.70 -8.89
N ALA A 212 -7.19 0.12 -8.74
CA ALA A 212 -7.26 1.38 -8.01
C ALA A 212 -8.27 2.35 -8.62
N ARG A 213 -8.33 2.46 -9.96
CA ARG A 213 -9.33 3.28 -10.66
C ARG A 213 -10.75 2.77 -10.41
N TRP A 214 -10.95 1.45 -10.51
CA TRP A 214 -12.25 0.82 -10.24
C TRP A 214 -12.71 0.99 -8.78
N LEU A 215 -11.80 0.84 -7.81
CA LEU A 215 -12.09 1.08 -6.39
C LEU A 215 -12.50 2.53 -6.12
N GLY A 216 -11.79 3.50 -6.73
CA GLY A 216 -12.16 4.91 -6.64
C GLY A 216 -13.55 5.19 -7.21
N ALA A 217 -13.85 4.67 -8.40
CA ALA A 217 -15.17 4.81 -9.01
C ALA A 217 -16.28 4.18 -8.15
N ARG A 218 -16.02 3.06 -7.46
CA ARG A 218 -16.97 2.46 -6.50
C ARG A 218 -17.23 3.34 -5.29
N GLN A 219 -16.18 3.94 -4.71
CA GLN A 219 -16.31 4.83 -3.56
C GLN A 219 -17.09 6.10 -3.89
N GLU A 220 -17.01 6.57 -5.13
CA GLU A 220 -17.76 7.73 -5.64
C GLU A 220 -19.19 7.38 -6.10
N GLY A 221 -19.64 6.12 -5.95
CA GLY A 221 -20.96 5.68 -6.41
C GLY A 221 -21.11 5.60 -7.94
N ARG A 222 -20.00 5.66 -8.68
CA ARG A 222 -19.96 5.70 -10.16
C ARG A 222 -19.73 4.35 -10.84
N ALA A 223 -19.59 3.27 -10.07
CA ALA A 223 -19.36 1.94 -10.60
C ALA A 223 -20.58 1.03 -10.39
N SER A 224 -21.45 0.99 -11.41
CA SER A 224 -22.47 -0.04 -11.62
C SER A 224 -21.84 -1.32 -12.20
#